data_AF-A0A950YI47-F1
#
_entry.id   AF-A0A950YI47-F1
#
_cell.length_a   1.000
_cell.length_b   1.000
_cell.length_c   1.000
_cell.angle_alpha   90.00
_cell.angle_beta   90.00
_cell.angle_gamma   90.00
#
_symmetry.space_group_name_H-M   'P 1'
#
loop_
_entity.id
_entity.type
_entity.pdbx_description
1 polymer ?
#
loop_
_entity_poly.entity_id
_entity_poly.type
_entity_poly.pdbx_seq_one_letter_code
_entity_poly.pdbx_strand_id
1 'polypeptide(L)'
;MADVIQEPPSPEETPEDGLSEAQIAVHWREEEYYPPPEAFKRQANANDGAILQRFSAERFPESFVDYAEMLDWDRTWDTIVDTSNPPFFKWFVGGRLNACVNCVDRHLETRGDRNALIWVPEPEDEAPQEITYADLHRRVNEFAALVQDFTGLKTGDRITFHLPMVPELPV
;
A
#
# COMPACT_ATOMS: atom_id res chain seq x y z
N MET A 1 3.26 -37.75 -70.42
CA MET A 1 4.46 -36.97 -70.04
C MET A 1 4.15 -36.38 -68.68
N ALA A 2 4.90 -36.82 -67.68
CA ALA A 2 4.55 -36.70 -66.27
C ALA A 2 4.60 -35.26 -65.76
N ASP A 3 3.64 -34.96 -64.88
CA ASP A 3 3.46 -33.71 -64.15
C ASP A 3 4.73 -33.30 -63.39
N VAL A 4 5.17 -32.06 -63.63
CA VAL A 4 6.17 -31.39 -62.80
C VAL A 4 5.44 -30.84 -61.59
N ILE A 5 5.59 -31.55 -60.48
CA ILE A 5 5.22 -31.15 -59.13
C ILE A 5 6.01 -29.88 -58.79
N GLN A 6 5.33 -28.75 -58.64
CA GLN A 6 5.88 -27.58 -57.95
C GLN A 6 5.62 -27.77 -56.46
N GLU A 7 6.69 -27.94 -55.68
CA GLU A 7 6.66 -28.04 -54.22
C GLU A 7 6.05 -26.77 -53.59
N PRO A 8 5.31 -26.91 -52.47
CA PRO A 8 4.80 -25.75 -51.74
C PRO A 8 5.96 -24.92 -51.16
N PRO A 9 5.83 -23.59 -51.06
CA PRO A 9 6.88 -22.76 -50.48
C PRO A 9 7.15 -23.16 -49.03
N SER A 10 8.44 -23.30 -48.72
CA SER A 10 9.04 -23.51 -47.40
C SER A 10 8.39 -22.63 -46.32
N PRO A 11 8.23 -23.12 -45.08
CA PRO A 11 7.61 -22.36 -44.00
C PRO A 11 8.39 -21.08 -43.75
N GLU A 12 7.68 -19.96 -43.66
CA GLU A 12 8.19 -18.69 -43.16
C GLU A 12 8.76 -18.94 -41.75
N GLU A 13 10.09 -18.94 -41.64
CA GLU A 13 10.79 -18.91 -40.37
C GLU A 13 10.50 -17.56 -39.72
N THR A 14 9.54 -17.56 -38.80
CA THR A 14 9.38 -16.53 -37.77
C THR A 14 10.77 -16.20 -37.22
N PRO A 15 11.25 -14.95 -37.23
CA PRO A 15 12.50 -14.63 -36.56
C PRO A 15 12.26 -14.90 -35.08
N GLU A 16 12.92 -15.92 -34.54
CA GLU A 16 13.20 -15.97 -33.12
C GLU A 16 13.94 -14.66 -32.81
N ASP A 17 13.24 -13.72 -32.15
CA ASP A 17 13.82 -12.47 -31.64
C ASP A 17 14.80 -12.80 -30.50
N GLY A 18 15.91 -13.42 -30.88
CA GLY A 18 17.10 -13.60 -30.08
C GLY A 18 17.81 -12.26 -30.01
N LEU A 19 17.38 -11.41 -29.07
CA LEU A 19 18.12 -10.22 -28.67
C LEU A 19 19.57 -10.63 -28.40
N SER A 20 20.51 -10.14 -29.21
CA SER A 20 21.92 -10.50 -29.06
C SER A 20 22.49 -9.91 -27.77
N GLU A 21 23.49 -10.55 -27.17
CA GLU A 21 24.21 -9.97 -26.02
C GLU A 21 24.69 -8.54 -26.30
N ALA A 22 25.01 -8.21 -27.56
CA ALA A 22 25.36 -6.85 -27.95
C ALA A 22 24.16 -5.89 -27.94
N GLN A 23 22.95 -6.34 -28.27
CA GLN A 23 21.72 -5.54 -28.14
C GLN A 23 21.34 -5.33 -26.66
N ILE A 24 21.49 -6.36 -25.82
CA ILE A 24 21.33 -6.24 -24.36
C ILE A 24 22.41 -5.31 -23.78
N ALA A 25 23.66 -5.43 -24.23
CA ALA A 25 24.77 -4.59 -23.79
C ALA A 25 24.67 -3.13 -24.26
N VAL A 26 24.01 -2.86 -25.40
CA VAL A 26 23.70 -1.48 -25.84
C VAL A 26 22.62 -0.83 -24.98
N HIS A 27 21.77 -1.61 -24.32
CA HIS A 27 20.83 -1.11 -23.30
C HIS A 27 21.47 -0.95 -21.91
N TRP A 28 22.71 -1.41 -21.72
CA TRP A 28 23.53 -1.11 -20.54
C TRP A 28 24.21 0.26 -20.59
N ARG A 29 23.83 1.13 -21.55
CA ARG A 29 24.17 2.55 -21.52
C ARG A 29 23.91 3.05 -20.11
N GLU A 30 24.98 3.59 -19.53
CA GLU A 30 25.07 4.35 -18.28
C GLU A 30 23.69 4.69 -17.72
N GLU A 31 23.39 4.24 -16.50
CA GLU A 31 22.18 4.65 -15.77
C GLU A 31 22.18 6.19 -15.67
N GLU A 32 21.63 6.84 -16.69
CA GLU A 32 21.56 8.28 -16.76
C GLU A 32 20.66 8.70 -15.61
N TYR A 33 21.22 9.44 -14.66
CA TYR A 33 20.45 9.87 -13.52
C TYR A 33 19.40 10.88 -14.00
N TYR A 34 18.13 10.47 -14.01
CA TYR A 34 17.01 11.34 -14.34
C TYR A 34 16.57 12.09 -13.08
N PRO A 35 16.95 13.37 -12.88
CA PRO A 35 16.47 14.12 -11.73
C PRO A 35 14.94 14.31 -11.85
N PRO A 36 14.19 14.24 -10.73
CA PRO A 36 12.76 14.48 -10.76
C PRO A 36 12.48 15.91 -11.24
N PRO A 37 11.37 16.14 -11.97
CA PRO A 37 10.99 17.48 -12.40
C PRO A 37 10.86 18.46 -11.22
N GLU A 38 11.21 19.72 -11.43
CA GLU A 38 11.15 20.73 -10.36
C GLU A 38 9.73 20.91 -9.78
N ALA A 39 8.70 20.78 -10.61
CA ALA A 39 7.31 20.78 -10.14
C ALA A 39 7.04 19.66 -9.13
N PHE A 40 7.58 18.46 -9.36
CA PHE A 40 7.45 17.32 -8.47
C PHE A 40 8.21 17.54 -7.15
N LYS A 41 9.43 18.09 -7.22
CA LYS A 41 10.21 18.41 -6.02
C LYS A 41 9.46 19.42 -5.14
N ARG A 42 8.85 20.45 -5.73
CA ARG A 42 8.13 21.51 -4.99
C ARG A 42 6.94 20.99 -4.19
N GLN A 43 6.16 20.07 -4.74
CA GLN A 43 4.99 19.49 -4.07
C GLN A 43 5.33 18.36 -3.07
N ALA A 44 6.58 17.90 -3.03
CA ALA A 44 6.94 16.76 -2.20
C ALA A 44 6.78 17.09 -0.71
N ASN A 45 6.19 16.17 0.04
CA ASN A 45 6.05 16.30 1.50
C ASN A 45 7.42 16.38 2.21
N ALA A 46 8.44 15.72 1.63
CA ALA A 46 9.82 15.69 2.11
C ALA A 46 10.72 16.62 1.26
N ASN A 47 10.36 17.90 1.14
CA ASN A 47 11.14 18.89 0.39
C ASN A 47 12.24 19.55 1.26
N ASP A 48 12.03 19.64 2.57
CA ASP A 48 13.00 20.23 3.48
C ASP A 48 14.21 19.31 3.71
N GLY A 49 15.41 19.74 3.27
CA GLY A 49 16.66 19.00 3.46
C GLY A 49 17.02 18.72 4.92
N ALA A 50 16.44 19.46 5.88
CA ALA A 50 16.60 19.15 7.30
C ALA A 50 15.98 17.78 7.68
N ILE A 51 15.12 17.20 6.84
CA ILE A 51 14.60 15.84 7.05
C ILE A 51 15.73 14.81 7.18
N LEU A 52 16.82 14.97 6.42
CA LEU A 52 17.97 14.06 6.47
C LEU A 52 18.68 14.09 7.82
N GLN A 53 18.72 15.25 8.47
CA GLN A 53 19.29 15.38 9.80
C GLN A 53 18.32 14.89 10.88
N ARG A 54 17.02 15.19 10.73
CA ARG A 54 15.96 14.76 11.66
C ARG A 54 15.87 13.23 11.77
N PHE A 55 16.01 12.52 10.65
CA PHE A 55 15.98 11.06 10.58
C PHE A 55 17.36 10.42 10.43
N SER A 56 18.41 11.12 10.89
CA SER A 56 19.77 10.56 10.93
C SER A 56 19.88 9.43 11.96
N ALA A 57 20.85 8.53 11.77
CA ALA A 57 21.11 7.42 12.69
C ALA A 57 21.47 7.87 14.12
N GLU A 58 21.97 9.09 14.27
CA GLU A 58 22.33 9.69 15.57
C GLU A 58 21.10 10.04 16.42
N ARG A 59 19.94 10.30 15.77
CA ARG A 59 18.67 10.58 16.43
C ARG A 59 17.78 9.34 16.54
N PHE A 60 18.33 8.17 16.27
CA PHE A 60 17.61 6.92 16.48
C PHE A 60 17.65 6.55 17.97
N PRO A 61 16.52 6.20 18.60
CA PRO A 61 15.19 5.98 18.03
C PRO A 61 14.23 7.19 18.09
N GLU A 62 14.65 8.30 18.67
CA GLU A 62 13.81 9.48 18.94
C GLU A 62 13.14 10.05 17.69
N SER A 63 13.76 9.94 16.52
CA SER A 63 13.19 10.38 15.24
C SER A 63 11.85 9.72 14.89
N PHE A 64 11.55 8.54 15.44
CA PHE A 64 10.26 7.87 15.23
C PHE A 64 9.09 8.51 15.98
N VAL A 65 9.36 9.40 16.95
CA VAL A 65 8.33 10.17 17.65
C VAL A 65 7.56 11.04 16.65
N ASP A 66 8.23 11.67 15.70
CA ASP A 66 7.60 12.52 14.67
C ASP A 66 6.50 11.76 13.91
N TYR A 67 6.69 10.47 13.63
CA TYR A 67 5.67 9.64 12.97
C TYR A 67 4.61 9.14 13.95
N ALA A 68 5.00 8.78 15.17
CA ALA A 68 4.08 8.32 16.19
C ALA A 68 3.08 9.41 16.59
N GLU A 69 3.50 10.68 16.59
CA GLU A 69 2.65 11.85 16.82
C GLU A 69 1.65 12.13 15.69
N MET A 70 1.82 11.53 14.50
CA MET A 70 0.81 11.61 13.42
C MET A 70 -0.39 10.67 13.65
N LEU A 71 -0.29 9.79 14.64
CA LEU A 71 -1.33 8.86 15.04
C LEU A 71 -2.04 9.35 16.30
N ASP A 72 -3.33 9.06 16.39
CA ASP A 72 -4.13 9.31 17.57
C ASP A 72 -3.99 8.11 18.54
N TRP A 73 -3.42 8.39 19.70
CA TRP A 73 -3.21 7.42 20.76
C TRP A 73 -4.26 7.59 21.85
N ASP A 74 -4.84 6.46 22.26
CA ASP A 74 -5.69 6.38 23.45
C ASP A 74 -4.83 6.50 24.72
N ARG A 75 -3.65 5.88 24.70
CA ARG A 75 -2.60 6.08 25.71
C ARG A 75 -1.25 6.25 25.03
N THR A 76 -0.55 7.33 25.34
CA THR A 76 0.83 7.56 24.88
C THR A 76 1.78 6.49 25.43
N TRP A 77 2.77 6.13 24.64
CA TRP A 77 3.78 5.12 25.01
C TRP A 77 4.74 5.63 26.09
N ASP A 78 5.30 4.69 26.85
CA ASP A 78 6.29 4.96 27.88
C ASP A 78 7.73 4.84 27.31
N THR A 79 7.95 3.91 26.37
CA THR A 79 9.25 3.64 25.74
C THR A 79 9.11 3.49 24.23
N ILE A 80 9.98 4.15 23.45
CA ILE A 80 9.93 4.12 21.97
C ILE A 80 10.31 2.73 21.43
N VAL A 81 11.44 2.19 21.86
CA VAL A 81 11.89 0.84 21.47
C VAL A 81 12.53 0.13 22.65
N ASP A 82 12.06 -1.09 22.91
CA ASP A 82 12.66 -2.01 23.88
C ASP A 82 13.50 -3.04 23.12
N THR A 83 14.81 -3.00 23.37
CA THR A 83 15.84 -3.86 22.77
C THR A 83 16.39 -4.89 23.77
N SER A 84 15.78 -5.04 24.95
CA SER A 84 16.29 -5.89 26.03
C SER A 84 16.35 -7.38 25.71
N ASN A 85 15.55 -7.87 24.76
CA ASN A 85 15.48 -9.28 24.38
C ASN A 85 15.49 -9.52 22.85
N PRO A 86 16.63 -9.32 22.16
CA PRO A 86 16.74 -9.65 20.74
C PRO A 86 16.51 -11.16 20.50
N PRO A 87 15.74 -11.58 19.47
CA PRO A 87 15.24 -10.81 18.32
C PRO A 87 13.84 -10.18 18.52
N PHE A 88 13.27 -10.19 19.72
CA PHE A 88 11.92 -9.72 20.02
C PHE A 88 11.88 -8.23 20.38
N PHE A 89 12.13 -7.38 19.38
CA PHE A 89 12.01 -5.93 19.53
C PHE A 89 10.56 -5.51 19.73
N LYS A 90 10.31 -4.60 20.68
CA LYS A 90 8.97 -4.01 20.90
C LYS A 90 9.03 -2.52 20.68
N TRP A 91 8.09 -2.00 19.90
CA TRP A 91 7.95 -0.59 19.61
C TRP A 91 6.78 0.02 20.38
N PHE A 92 6.93 1.27 20.81
CA PHE A 92 5.93 2.06 21.51
C PHE A 92 5.30 1.33 22.71
N VAL A 93 6.15 0.80 23.58
CA VAL A 93 5.75 -0.01 24.73
C VAL A 93 4.92 0.82 25.69
N GLY A 94 3.79 0.25 26.14
CA GLY A 94 2.82 0.93 27.00
C GLY A 94 1.80 1.79 26.22
N GLY A 95 2.04 2.01 24.93
CA GLY A 95 1.14 2.74 24.05
C GLY A 95 -0.11 1.91 23.71
N ARG A 96 -1.26 2.59 23.62
CA ARG A 96 -2.54 2.01 23.19
C ARG A 96 -3.14 2.86 22.09
N LEU A 97 -3.49 2.23 20.97
CA LEU A 97 -4.21 2.86 19.88
C LEU A 97 -5.21 1.86 19.28
N ASN A 98 -6.12 2.36 18.47
CA ASN A 98 -7.00 1.56 17.64
C ASN A 98 -6.78 1.92 16.16
N ALA A 99 -6.59 0.91 15.32
CA ALA A 99 -6.33 1.10 13.90
C ALA A 99 -7.56 1.67 13.16
N CYS A 100 -8.77 1.19 13.46
CA CYS A 100 -10.00 1.71 12.88
C CYS A 100 -10.18 3.20 13.20
N VAL A 101 -9.94 3.60 14.45
CA VAL A 101 -10.04 5.01 14.88
C VAL A 101 -9.12 5.91 14.07
N ASN A 102 -7.88 5.47 13.84
CA ASN A 102 -6.90 6.22 13.05
C ASN A 102 -7.20 6.22 11.55
N CYS A 103 -7.80 5.16 11.02
CA CYS A 103 -8.07 5.03 9.59
C CYS A 103 -9.41 5.62 9.17
N VAL A 104 -10.41 5.67 10.07
CA VAL A 104 -11.80 6.01 9.74
C VAL A 104 -12.34 7.08 10.69
N ASP A 105 -12.45 6.79 11.99
CA ASP A 105 -13.24 7.58 12.93
C ASP A 105 -12.73 9.02 13.06
N ARG A 106 -11.41 9.22 13.16
CA ARG A 106 -10.82 10.58 13.27
C ARG A 106 -11.10 11.48 12.07
N HIS A 107 -11.45 10.89 10.93
CA HIS A 107 -11.73 11.64 9.70
C HIS A 107 -13.19 12.05 9.58
N LEU A 108 -14.10 11.51 10.41
CA LEU A 108 -15.53 11.77 10.30
C LEU A 108 -15.88 13.24 10.54
N GLU A 109 -15.28 13.87 11.54
CA GLU A 109 -15.61 15.25 11.91
C GLU A 109 -15.26 16.26 10.81
N THR A 110 -14.19 16.00 10.04
CA THR A 110 -13.65 16.96 9.06
C THR A 110 -13.87 16.55 7.61
N ARG A 111 -14.07 15.25 7.35
CA ARG A 111 -14.09 14.64 6.01
C ARG A 111 -15.16 13.55 5.88
N GLY A 112 -16.20 13.55 6.72
CA GLY A 112 -17.27 12.55 6.69
C GLY A 112 -17.85 12.31 5.29
N ASP A 113 -18.16 13.37 4.55
CA ASP A 113 -18.73 13.31 3.20
C ASP A 113 -17.68 13.09 2.09
N ARG A 114 -16.39 13.04 2.43
CA ARG A 114 -15.32 12.81 1.45
C ARG A 114 -15.20 11.32 1.17
N ASN A 115 -14.99 10.98 -0.10
CA ASN A 115 -14.68 9.63 -0.52
C ASN A 115 -13.41 9.13 0.19
N ALA A 116 -13.58 8.09 1.00
CA ALA A 116 -12.50 7.35 1.64
C ALA A 116 -11.94 6.30 0.67
N LEU A 117 -12.83 5.63 -0.05
CA LEU A 117 -12.49 4.59 -1.01
C LEU A 117 -13.21 4.86 -2.33
N ILE A 118 -12.47 4.70 -3.42
CA ILE A 118 -13.02 4.68 -4.77
C ILE A 118 -12.67 3.30 -5.31
N TRP A 119 -13.67 2.43 -5.40
CA TRP A 119 -13.50 1.10 -5.94
C TRP A 119 -13.85 1.10 -7.41
N VAL A 120 -12.93 0.64 -8.25
CA VAL A 120 -13.11 0.54 -9.69
C VAL A 120 -13.36 -0.94 -10.01
N PRO A 121 -14.54 -1.28 -10.56
CA PRO A 121 -14.84 -2.63 -10.99
C PRO A 121 -13.86 -3.13 -12.05
N GLU A 122 -13.71 -4.44 -12.15
CA GLU A 122 -12.99 -5.07 -13.26
C GLU A 122 -13.75 -4.93 -14.60
N PRO A 123 -15.09 -5.10 -14.66
CA PRO A 123 -15.85 -4.80 -15.86
C PRO A 123 -15.87 -3.29 -16.15
N GLU A 124 -15.42 -2.88 -17.33
CA GLU A 124 -15.35 -1.47 -17.74
C GLU A 124 -16.72 -0.80 -17.90
N ASP A 125 -17.79 -1.60 -18.03
CA ASP A 125 -19.17 -1.15 -18.14
C ASP A 125 -19.83 -0.85 -16.78
N GLU A 126 -19.23 -1.30 -15.69
CA GLU A 126 -19.70 -1.00 -14.35
C GLU A 126 -19.15 0.34 -13.85
N ALA A 127 -20.00 1.13 -13.21
CA ALA A 127 -19.60 2.42 -12.66
C ALA A 127 -18.73 2.23 -11.40
N PRO A 128 -17.69 3.07 -11.19
CA PRO A 128 -16.95 3.10 -9.94
C PRO A 128 -17.86 3.31 -8.73
N GLN A 129 -17.55 2.65 -7.62
CA GLN A 129 -18.23 2.83 -6.36
C GLN A 129 -17.44 3.80 -5.48
N GLU A 130 -18.11 4.86 -5.07
CA GLU A 130 -17.56 5.84 -4.13
C GLU A 130 -18.10 5.56 -2.73
N ILE A 131 -17.21 5.35 -1.77
CA ILE A 131 -17.55 5.10 -0.38
C ILE A 131 -17.00 6.25 0.45
N THR A 132 -17.88 7.01 1.08
CA THR A 132 -17.51 8.12 1.96
C THR A 132 -16.95 7.61 3.29
N TYR A 133 -16.25 8.45 4.05
CA TYR A 133 -15.82 8.10 5.41
C TYR A 133 -17.01 7.77 6.31
N ALA A 134 -18.13 8.50 6.18
CA ALA A 134 -19.35 8.22 6.92
C ALA A 134 -19.95 6.86 6.58
N ASP A 135 -20.00 6.50 5.30
CA ASP A 135 -20.47 5.18 4.86
C ASP A 135 -19.56 4.06 5.33
N LEU A 136 -18.24 4.24 5.20
CA LEU A 136 -17.25 3.27 5.64
C LEU A 136 -17.37 3.01 7.14
N HIS A 137 -17.44 4.07 7.96
CA HIS A 137 -17.64 3.96 9.40
C HIS A 137 -18.90 3.19 9.77
N ARG A 138 -20.02 3.47 9.09
CA ARG A 138 -21.28 2.76 9.33
C ARG A 138 -21.13 1.28 9.01
N ARG A 139 -20.60 0.93 7.83
CA ARG A 139 -20.42 -0.46 7.40
C ARG A 139 -19.49 -1.24 8.34
N VAL A 140 -18.36 -0.65 8.75
CA VAL A 140 -17.40 -1.27 9.67
C VAL A 140 -18.04 -1.56 11.03
N ASN A 141 -18.79 -0.61 11.59
CA ASN A 141 -19.47 -0.81 12.87
C ASN A 141 -20.60 -1.85 12.80
N GLU A 142 -21.39 -1.83 11.73
CA GLU A 142 -22.42 -2.85 11.48
C GLU A 142 -21.80 -4.26 11.38
N PHE A 143 -20.70 -4.39 10.63
CA PHE A 143 -20.01 -5.66 10.48
C PHE A 143 -19.35 -6.13 11.78
N ALA A 144 -18.69 -5.22 12.51
CA ALA A 144 -18.08 -5.53 13.80
C ALA A 144 -19.10 -6.01 14.83
N ALA A 145 -20.27 -5.37 14.91
CA ALA A 145 -21.36 -5.78 15.78
C ALA A 145 -21.90 -7.16 15.39
N LEU A 146 -22.14 -7.39 14.10
CA LEU A 146 -22.60 -8.69 13.58
C LEU A 146 -21.63 -9.82 13.93
N VAL A 147 -20.33 -9.63 13.67
CA VAL A 147 -19.31 -10.64 13.92
C VAL A 147 -19.19 -10.92 15.42
N GLN A 148 -19.18 -9.87 16.25
CA GLN A 148 -19.13 -10.01 17.71
C GLN A 148 -20.33 -10.79 18.24
N ASP A 149 -21.54 -10.47 17.81
CA ASP A 149 -22.78 -11.11 18.28
C ASP A 149 -22.90 -12.56 17.80
N PHE A 150 -22.56 -12.83 16.54
CA PHE A 150 -22.74 -14.17 15.96
C PHE A 150 -21.65 -15.17 16.39
N THR A 151 -20.42 -14.70 16.57
CA THR A 151 -19.27 -15.58 16.86
C THR A 151 -18.80 -15.51 18.32
N GLY A 152 -19.21 -14.48 19.06
CA GLY A 152 -18.74 -14.23 20.42
C GLY A 152 -17.27 -13.77 20.48
N LEU A 153 -16.78 -13.13 19.41
CA LEU A 153 -15.38 -12.74 19.25
C LEU A 153 -14.85 -11.87 20.40
N LYS A 154 -13.62 -12.14 20.85
CA LYS A 154 -12.91 -11.37 21.87
C LYS A 154 -11.56 -10.86 21.36
N THR A 155 -11.01 -9.88 22.07
CA THR A 155 -9.67 -9.36 21.80
C THR A 155 -8.63 -10.48 21.89
N GLY A 156 -7.84 -10.64 20.83
CA GLY A 156 -6.82 -11.68 20.71
C GLY A 156 -7.25 -12.90 19.90
N ASP A 157 -8.53 -13.00 19.54
CA ASP A 157 -9.01 -14.02 18.62
C ASP A 157 -8.53 -13.74 17.19
N ARG A 158 -8.41 -14.83 16.41
CA ARG A 158 -7.92 -14.78 15.03
C ARG A 158 -9.08 -15.02 14.07
N ILE A 159 -9.27 -14.10 13.13
CA ILE A 159 -10.22 -14.22 12.02
C ILE A 159 -9.43 -14.33 10.72
N THR A 160 -9.86 -15.22 9.84
CA THR A 160 -9.31 -15.34 8.49
C THR A 160 -10.36 -14.87 7.49
N PHE A 161 -10.00 -13.89 6.68
CA PHE A 161 -10.81 -13.44 5.54
C PHE A 161 -10.27 -14.05 4.25
N HIS A 162 -11.17 -14.58 3.41
CA HIS A 162 -10.84 -15.04 2.07
C HIS A 162 -11.73 -14.29 1.08
N LEU A 163 -11.30 -13.09 0.73
CA LEU A 163 -12.02 -12.14 -0.11
C LEU A 163 -11.13 -11.71 -1.29
N PRO A 164 -11.71 -11.52 -2.49
CA PRO A 164 -11.01 -10.86 -3.61
C PRO A 164 -10.94 -9.34 -3.39
N MET A 165 -10.50 -8.57 -4.39
CA MET A 165 -10.46 -7.10 -4.36
C MET A 165 -11.86 -6.49 -4.51
N VAL A 166 -12.71 -6.69 -3.51
CA VAL A 166 -14.10 -6.19 -3.43
C VAL A 166 -14.19 -4.96 -2.53
N PRO A 167 -15.21 -4.11 -2.70
CA PRO A 167 -15.39 -2.91 -1.88
C PRO A 167 -15.62 -3.21 -0.38
N GLU A 168 -16.00 -4.44 -0.03
CA GLU A 168 -16.14 -4.92 1.35
C GLU A 168 -14.82 -5.34 2.01
N LEU A 169 -13.73 -5.55 1.26
CA LEU A 169 -12.44 -5.95 1.83
C LEU A 169 -11.89 -4.99 2.91
N PRO A 170 -12.01 -3.65 2.79
CA PRO A 170 -11.60 -2.71 3.84
C PRO A 170 -12.64 -2.49 4.95
N VAL A 171 -13.81 -3.14 4.88
CA VAL A 171 -14.88 -3.09 5.91
C VAL A 171 -14.64 -4.15 6.97
#